data_AF-A0A8K0KM07-F1
#
_entry.id   AF-A0A8K0KM07-F1
#
_cell.length_a   1.000
_cell.length_b   1.000
_cell.length_c   1.000
_cell.angle_alpha   90.00
_cell.angle_beta   90.00
_cell.angle_gamma   90.00
#
_symmetry.space_group_name_H-M   'P 1'
#
loop_
_entity.id
_entity.type
_entity.pdbx_description
1 polymer ?
#
loop_
_entity_poly.entity_id
_entity_poly.type
_entity_poly.pdbx_seq_one_letter_code
_entity_poly.pdbx_strand_id
1 'polypeptide(L)'
;MAHYSRIDELVQSVSYHNVKPVFLRGYVLPFIYLYGLWFYCWYLYGIKEYFEAGLIVLAGIGMLQILSLLFCQWSVHVRCFLSCRSEKNALNAQVAKVVPTPNNGSSELVKIHREYDGDNGKVTGAWFMFQKTKYVWDENKKTFKGLEFPIDHTFGEYMEWKGYQEENDLLLAEQKYGKNQLDMVVPEFWELFVERATAPFFVFQVLCVALWCLDQYWHYSLVTLGMLVIFECTLVFQQMRNMADIRRMGNKPYMIQVFINLFVEFSQCGHIYINIVYRLPNL
;
A
#
# COMPACT_ATOMS: atom_id res chain seq x y z
N MET A 1 -4.57 -22.38 20.17
CA MET A 1 -4.38 -21.64 18.90
C MET A 1 -5.75 -21.46 18.28
N ALA A 2 -6.29 -20.25 18.26
CA ALA A 2 -7.63 -20.00 17.72
C ALA A 2 -7.60 -20.19 16.20
N HIS A 3 -8.45 -21.08 15.69
CA HIS A 3 -8.73 -21.25 14.26
C HIS A 3 -9.39 -19.97 13.75
N TYR A 4 -8.61 -19.02 13.26
CA TYR A 4 -9.16 -17.98 12.39
C TYR A 4 -9.51 -18.65 11.07
N SER A 5 -10.80 -18.76 10.76
CA SER A 5 -11.27 -19.14 9.43
C SER A 5 -10.64 -18.18 8.42
N ARG A 6 -9.80 -18.72 7.53
CA ARG A 6 -9.20 -17.93 6.43
C ARG A 6 -10.32 -17.36 5.58
N ILE A 7 -10.14 -16.15 5.06
CA ILE A 7 -11.14 -15.50 4.20
C ILE A 7 -11.15 -16.17 2.84
N ASP A 8 -9.96 -16.35 2.27
CA ASP A 8 -9.73 -17.08 1.02
C ASP A 8 -8.31 -17.67 1.00
N GLU A 9 -7.85 -18.13 -0.16
CA GLU A 9 -6.52 -18.70 -0.33
C GLU A 9 -5.39 -17.69 -0.13
N LEU A 10 -5.65 -16.40 -0.36
CA LEU A 10 -4.65 -15.33 -0.42
C LEU A 10 -4.59 -14.53 0.89
N VAL A 11 -5.74 -14.33 1.55
CA VAL A 11 -5.95 -13.51 2.74
C VAL A 11 -6.35 -14.38 3.92
N GLN A 12 -5.50 -14.35 4.95
CA GLN A 12 -5.76 -15.05 6.21
C GLN A 12 -6.71 -14.26 7.10
N SER A 13 -6.49 -12.95 7.27
CA SER A 13 -7.34 -12.12 8.11
C SER A 13 -7.32 -10.65 7.71
N VAL A 14 -8.44 -9.96 7.96
CA VAL A 14 -8.59 -8.52 7.74
C VAL A 14 -9.04 -7.90 9.05
N SER A 15 -8.39 -6.80 9.44
CA SER A 15 -8.78 -6.02 10.62
C SER A 15 -8.95 -4.55 10.26
N TYR A 16 -9.93 -3.90 10.88
CA TYR A 16 -10.36 -2.55 10.52
C TYR A 16 -9.78 -1.52 11.47
N HIS A 17 -9.29 -0.40 10.93
CA HIS A 17 -8.66 0.63 11.73
C HIS A 17 -8.96 2.03 11.21
N ASN A 18 -8.92 2.99 12.13
CA ASN A 18 -8.97 4.42 11.88
C ASN A 18 -7.61 5.05 12.15
N VAL A 19 -7.16 5.93 11.26
CA VAL A 19 -5.85 6.57 11.37
C VAL A 19 -5.92 7.66 12.44
N LYS A 20 -4.98 7.65 13.38
CA LYS A 20 -4.86 8.71 14.38
C LYS A 20 -4.36 10.00 13.72
N PRO A 21 -4.79 11.19 14.20
CA PRO A 21 -4.21 12.45 13.76
C PRO A 21 -2.70 12.45 14.06
N VAL A 22 -1.91 13.17 13.27
CA VAL A 22 -0.45 13.11 13.28
C VAL A 22 0.13 13.31 14.68
N PHE A 23 -0.41 14.27 15.43
CA PHE A 23 0.03 14.57 16.80
C PHE A 23 -0.19 13.44 17.81
N LEU A 24 -1.20 12.58 17.59
CA LEU A 24 -1.52 11.45 18.49
C LEU A 24 -0.84 10.15 18.06
N ARG A 25 0.01 10.17 17.04
CA ARG A 25 0.75 8.98 16.62
C ARG A 25 1.81 8.63 17.66
N GLY A 26 1.99 7.33 17.90
CA GLY A 26 2.88 6.81 18.94
C GLY A 26 4.36 7.13 18.75
N TYR A 27 4.78 7.52 17.55
CA TYR A 27 6.14 7.98 17.27
C TYR A 27 6.30 9.52 17.34
N VAL A 28 5.23 10.26 17.64
CA VAL A 28 5.24 11.74 17.76
C VAL A 28 4.99 12.15 19.21
N LEU A 29 3.83 11.77 19.78
CA LEU A 29 3.40 12.27 21.08
C LEU A 29 4.40 11.95 22.21
N PRO A 30 4.88 10.70 22.36
CA PRO A 30 5.84 10.38 23.42
C PRO A 30 7.15 11.15 23.24
N PHE A 31 7.59 11.36 22.00
CA PHE A 31 8.82 12.09 21.71
C PHE A 31 8.70 13.58 21.99
N ILE A 32 7.55 14.21 21.73
CA ILE A 32 7.29 15.60 22.16
C ILE A 32 7.48 15.73 23.67
N TYR A 33 6.92 14.79 24.45
CA TYR A 33 7.10 14.77 25.90
C TYR A 33 8.56 14.55 26.31
N LEU A 34 9.26 13.62 25.65
CA LEU A 34 10.68 13.35 25.91
C LEU A 34 11.58 14.57 25.63
N TYR A 35 11.38 15.26 24.49
CA TYR A 35 12.12 16.48 24.19
C TYR A 35 11.80 17.61 25.17
N GLY A 36 10.53 17.77 25.55
CA GLY A 36 10.11 18.77 26.53
C GLY A 36 10.73 18.52 27.90
N LEU A 37 10.72 17.27 28.37
CA LEU A 37 11.34 16.87 29.63
C LEU A 37 12.86 17.04 29.60
N TRP A 38 13.51 16.61 28.52
CA TRP A 38 14.94 16.83 28.32
C TRP A 38 15.30 18.31 28.38
N PHE A 39 14.58 19.16 27.64
CA PHE A 39 14.84 20.60 27.60
C PHE A 39 14.66 21.24 28.98
N TYR A 40 13.60 20.87 29.71
CA TYR A 40 13.34 21.36 31.05
C TYR A 40 14.46 20.98 32.04
N CYS A 41 14.85 19.70 32.07
CA CYS A 41 15.93 19.23 32.93
C CYS A 41 17.28 19.86 32.57
N TRP A 42 17.57 20.00 31.27
CA TRP A 42 18.80 20.61 30.79
C TRP A 42 18.88 22.10 31.14
N TYR A 43 17.77 22.83 30.98
CA TYR A 43 17.69 24.25 31.33
C TYR A 43 17.94 24.50 32.81
N LEU A 44 17.37 23.67 33.70
CA LEU A 44 17.50 23.86 35.15
C LEU A 44 18.86 23.45 35.70
N TYR A 45 19.43 22.34 35.23
CA TYR A 45 20.59 21.70 35.88
C TYR A 45 21.82 21.57 34.98
N GLY A 46 21.68 21.64 33.66
CA GLY A 46 22.68 21.14 32.72
C GLY A 46 23.42 22.19 31.87
N ILE A 47 22.85 23.39 31.67
CA ILE A 47 23.41 24.35 30.69
C ILE A 47 24.86 24.77 31.00
N LYS A 48 25.20 24.98 32.27
CA LYS A 48 26.53 25.50 32.64
C LYS A 48 27.57 24.41 32.89
N GLU A 49 27.14 23.25 33.38
CA GLU A 49 28.04 22.23 33.94
C GLU A 49 28.08 20.96 33.08
N TYR A 50 27.01 20.66 32.33
CA TYR A 50 26.83 19.41 31.57
C TYR A 50 26.35 19.67 30.14
N PHE A 51 26.99 20.61 29.44
CA PHE A 51 26.61 20.98 28.09
C PHE A 51 26.74 19.80 27.11
N GLU A 52 27.89 19.12 27.10
CA GLU A 52 28.16 17.98 26.20
C GLU A 52 27.21 16.80 26.46
N ALA A 53 26.99 16.45 27.73
CA ALA A 53 26.07 15.39 28.10
C ALA A 53 24.63 15.69 27.65
N GLY A 54 24.19 16.94 27.74
CA GLY A 54 22.89 17.38 27.22
C GLY A 54 22.73 17.11 25.73
N LEU A 55 23.76 17.41 24.92
CA LEU A 55 23.77 17.15 23.48
C LEU A 55 23.76 15.65 23.15
N ILE A 56 24.49 14.84 23.90
CA ILE A 56 24.50 13.37 23.72
C ILE A 56 23.11 12.80 23.99
N VAL A 57 22.42 13.24 25.05
CA VAL A 57 21.06 12.79 25.35
C VAL A 57 20.09 13.23 24.26
N LEU A 58 20.22 14.45 23.74
CA LEU A 58 19.41 14.92 22.61
C LEU A 58 19.58 14.04 21.37
N ALA A 59 20.83 13.74 21.02
CA ALA A 59 21.15 12.85 19.90
C ALA A 59 20.58 11.43 20.12
N GLY A 60 20.62 10.92 21.35
CA GLY A 60 20.02 9.64 21.73
C GLY A 60 18.49 9.63 21.56
N ILE A 61 17.78 10.68 21.99
CA ILE A 61 16.33 10.80 21.79
C ILE A 61 16.01 10.87 20.29
N GLY A 62 16.79 11.63 19.51
CA GLY A 62 16.67 11.70 18.06
C GLY A 62 16.86 10.35 17.38
N MET A 63 17.88 9.59 17.76
CA MET A 63 18.13 8.24 17.24
C MET A 63 16.98 7.29 17.57
N LEU A 64 16.46 7.31 18.80
CA LEU A 64 15.29 6.51 19.19
C LEU A 64 14.04 6.88 18.38
N GLN A 65 13.85 8.16 18.08
CA GLN A 65 12.73 8.62 17.25
C GLN A 65 12.85 8.11 15.82
N ILE A 66 14.04 8.24 15.22
CA ILE A 66 14.33 7.73 13.87
C ILE A 66 14.12 6.21 13.82
N LEU A 67 14.61 5.46 14.81
CA LEU A 67 14.38 4.02 14.90
C LEU A 67 12.89 3.68 15.02
N SER A 68 12.12 4.41 15.82
CA SER A 68 10.67 4.22 15.92
C SER A 68 9.96 4.44 14.57
N LEU A 69 10.41 5.41 13.77
CA LEU A 69 9.91 5.65 12.42
C LEU A 69 10.29 4.53 11.46
N LEU A 70 11.53 4.05 11.50
CA LEU A 70 12.00 2.93 10.68
C LEU A 70 11.24 1.63 11.01
N PHE A 71 10.99 1.34 12.29
CA PHE A 71 10.15 0.20 12.66
C PHE A 71 8.72 0.29 12.13
N CYS A 72 8.15 1.51 12.03
CA CYS A 72 6.87 1.72 11.36
C CYS A 72 6.95 1.46 9.85
N GLN A 73 8.09 1.72 9.21
CA GLN A 73 8.29 1.44 7.80
C GLN A 73 8.49 -0.06 7.55
N TRP A 74 9.26 -0.74 8.39
CA TRP A 74 9.60 -2.16 8.24
C TRP A 74 8.46 -3.11 8.63
N SER A 75 7.62 -2.71 9.57
CA SER A 75 6.54 -3.56 10.07
C SER A 75 5.20 -2.84 10.04
N VAL A 76 4.31 -3.35 9.20
CA VAL A 76 2.92 -2.90 9.12
C VAL A 76 2.18 -3.14 10.44
N HIS A 77 2.55 -4.18 11.21
CA HIS A 77 1.99 -4.41 12.54
C HIS A 77 2.34 -3.29 13.51
N VAL A 78 3.61 -2.88 13.55
CA VAL A 78 4.08 -1.76 14.38
C VAL A 78 3.46 -0.45 13.92
N ARG A 79 3.42 -0.19 12.60
CA ARG A 79 2.77 0.98 12.02
C ARG A 79 1.30 1.07 12.43
N CYS A 80 0.57 -0.04 12.33
CA CYS A 80 -0.83 -0.13 12.73
C CYS A 80 -0.99 0.15 14.23
N PHE A 81 -0.15 -0.44 15.07
CA PHE A 81 -0.19 -0.23 16.52
C PHE A 81 0.06 1.24 16.93
N LEU A 82 1.11 1.86 16.35
CA LEU A 82 1.49 3.23 16.71
C LEU A 82 0.63 4.30 16.04
N SER A 83 0.13 4.05 14.82
CA SER A 83 -0.54 5.08 14.01
C SER A 83 -2.05 4.93 13.90
N CYS A 84 -2.61 3.79 14.29
CA CYS A 84 -4.02 3.49 14.07
C CYS A 84 -4.74 3.13 15.39
N ARG A 85 -6.06 3.24 15.37
CA ARG A 85 -6.98 2.76 16.40
C ARG A 85 -7.86 1.68 15.78
N SER A 86 -8.02 0.54 16.46
CA SER A 86 -8.90 -0.53 16.00
C SER A 86 -10.35 -0.10 15.98
N GLU A 87 -11.04 -0.43 14.89
CA GLU A 87 -12.46 -0.17 14.66
C GLU A 87 -13.20 -1.51 14.51
N LYS A 88 -14.45 -1.58 15.01
CA LYS A 88 -15.25 -2.81 14.91
C LYS A 88 -16.04 -2.89 13.61
N ASN A 89 -16.50 -1.74 13.13
CA ASN A 89 -17.34 -1.65 11.93
C ASN A 89 -16.49 -1.37 10.69
N ALA A 90 -16.53 -2.26 9.70
CA ALA A 90 -15.81 -2.10 8.45
C ALA A 90 -16.22 -0.84 7.66
N LEU A 91 -17.52 -0.50 7.66
CA LEU A 91 -18.06 0.66 6.94
C LEU A 91 -17.53 1.99 7.49
N ASN A 92 -17.26 2.06 8.80
CA ASN A 92 -16.73 3.27 9.46
C ASN A 92 -15.20 3.35 9.40
N ALA A 93 -14.52 2.24 9.12
CA ALA A 93 -13.07 2.20 9.10
C ALA A 93 -12.49 2.89 7.87
N GLN A 94 -11.34 3.56 8.03
CA GLN A 94 -10.63 4.23 6.94
C GLN A 94 -9.64 3.32 6.23
N VAL A 95 -9.02 2.42 6.98
CA VAL A 95 -7.98 1.50 6.48
C VAL A 95 -8.22 0.09 6.99
N ALA A 96 -7.87 -0.89 6.17
CA ALA A 96 -7.86 -2.30 6.53
C ALA A 96 -6.40 -2.77 6.62
N LYS A 97 -6.06 -3.48 7.70
CA LYS A 97 -4.81 -4.23 7.79
C LYS A 97 -5.11 -5.64 7.29
N VAL A 98 -4.54 -5.98 6.15
CA VAL A 98 -4.68 -7.28 5.49
C VAL A 98 -3.45 -8.12 5.80
N VAL A 99 -3.68 -9.31 6.33
CA VAL A 99 -2.62 -10.30 6.59
C VAL A 99 -2.80 -11.44 5.58
N PRO A 100 -1.87 -11.62 4.63
CA PRO A 100 -1.95 -12.70 3.68
C PRO A 100 -1.70 -14.05 4.35
N THR A 101 -2.07 -15.13 3.66
CA THR A 101 -1.67 -16.48 4.04
C THR A 101 -0.16 -16.70 3.85
N PRO A 102 0.44 -17.70 4.50
CA PRO A 102 1.87 -17.99 4.35
C PRO A 102 2.25 -18.18 2.87
N ASN A 103 3.39 -17.61 2.46
CA ASN A 103 3.92 -17.59 1.08
C ASN A 103 3.19 -16.68 0.07
N ASN A 104 2.15 -15.94 0.46
CA ASN A 104 1.45 -15.00 -0.42
C ASN A 104 1.84 -13.53 -0.14
N GLY A 105 3.12 -13.28 0.08
CA GLY A 105 3.67 -11.94 0.29
C GLY A 105 3.59 -11.44 1.74
N SER A 106 3.57 -10.12 1.91
CA SER A 106 3.65 -9.42 3.21
C SER A 106 2.33 -8.74 3.59
N SER A 107 2.17 -8.46 4.88
CA SER A 107 0.99 -7.73 5.38
C SER A 107 1.02 -6.28 4.93
N GLU A 108 -0.15 -5.71 4.61
CA GLU A 108 -0.29 -4.35 4.11
C GLU A 108 -1.44 -3.60 4.78
N LEU A 109 -1.32 -2.27 4.87
CA LEU A 109 -2.41 -1.36 5.25
C LEU A 109 -3.00 -0.76 3.98
N VAL A 110 -4.18 -1.23 3.60
CA VAL A 110 -4.89 -0.78 2.40
C VAL A 110 -6.00 0.20 2.77
N LYS A 111 -6.26 1.17 1.89
CA LYS A 111 -7.35 2.13 2.07
C LYS A 111 -8.68 1.47 1.74
N ILE A 112 -9.69 1.71 2.59
CA ILE A 112 -11.05 1.28 2.33
C ILE A 112 -11.77 2.38 1.53
N HIS A 113 -12.31 2.01 0.39
CA HIS A 113 -13.18 2.84 -0.43
C HIS A 113 -14.63 2.57 -0.04
N ARG A 114 -15.44 3.62 0.03
CA ARG A 114 -16.85 3.54 0.41
C ARG A 114 -17.72 3.88 -0.79
N GLU A 115 -18.79 3.13 -0.93
CA GLU A 115 -19.84 3.36 -1.91
C GLU A 115 -21.03 3.98 -1.19
N TYR A 116 -21.59 5.03 -1.79
CA TYR A 116 -22.67 5.81 -1.21
C TYR A 116 -23.92 5.68 -2.07
N ASP A 117 -25.07 5.56 -1.41
CA ASP A 117 -26.36 5.67 -2.06
C ASP A 117 -26.59 7.09 -2.58
N GLY A 118 -26.97 7.20 -3.86
CA GLY A 118 -27.17 8.49 -4.53
C GLY A 118 -28.28 9.35 -3.93
N ASP A 119 -29.30 8.73 -3.33
CA ASP A 119 -30.47 9.44 -2.80
C ASP A 119 -30.34 9.85 -1.32
N ASN A 120 -29.61 9.07 -0.52
CA ASN A 120 -29.61 9.23 0.95
C ASN A 120 -28.24 9.55 1.56
N GLY A 121 -27.16 9.53 0.77
CA GLY A 121 -25.79 9.73 1.25
C GLY A 121 -25.31 8.69 2.27
N LYS A 122 -26.05 7.58 2.43
CA LYS A 122 -25.69 6.48 3.33
C LYS A 122 -24.66 5.59 2.65
N VAL A 123 -23.72 5.08 3.45
CA VAL A 123 -22.73 4.10 2.98
C VAL A 123 -23.46 2.77 2.76
N THR A 124 -23.52 2.32 1.51
CA THR A 124 -24.17 1.06 1.09
C THR A 124 -23.17 -0.07 0.92
N GLY A 125 -21.91 0.27 0.64
CA GLY A 125 -20.87 -0.70 0.39
C GLY A 125 -19.49 -0.20 0.76
N ALA A 126 -18.55 -1.13 0.90
CA ALA A 126 -17.14 -0.84 1.07
C ALA A 126 -16.31 -1.85 0.29
N TRP A 127 -15.19 -1.41 -0.26
CA TRP A 127 -14.24 -2.28 -0.96
C TRP A 127 -12.80 -1.80 -0.77
N PHE A 128 -11.85 -2.69 -0.97
CA PHE A 128 -10.43 -2.36 -1.05
C PHE A 128 -9.75 -3.24 -2.08
N MET A 129 -8.54 -2.86 -2.50
CA MET A 129 -7.70 -3.67 -3.37
C MET A 129 -6.52 -4.19 -2.56
N PHE A 130 -6.24 -5.49 -2.65
CA PHE A 130 -5.04 -6.11 -2.08
C PHE A 130 -4.39 -6.98 -3.16
N GLN A 131 -3.10 -6.77 -3.43
CA GLN A 131 -2.37 -7.48 -4.50
C GLN A 131 -3.11 -7.51 -5.85
N LYS A 132 -3.72 -6.38 -6.25
CA LYS A 132 -4.53 -6.23 -7.47
C LYS A 132 -5.84 -7.05 -7.51
N THR A 133 -6.22 -7.69 -6.41
CA THR A 133 -7.54 -8.33 -6.24
C THR A 133 -8.50 -7.43 -5.47
N LYS A 134 -9.72 -7.29 -5.98
CA LYS A 134 -10.78 -6.50 -5.34
C LYS A 134 -11.49 -7.33 -4.27
N TYR A 135 -11.60 -6.75 -3.07
CA TYR A 135 -12.35 -7.31 -1.96
C TYR A 135 -13.56 -6.42 -1.67
N VAL A 136 -14.75 -7.01 -1.63
CA VAL A 136 -16.02 -6.30 -1.42
C VAL A 136 -16.65 -6.74 -0.11
N TRP A 137 -17.28 -5.80 0.60
CA TRP A 137 -17.99 -6.06 1.84
C TRP A 137 -19.25 -6.90 1.61
N ASP A 138 -19.38 -8.02 2.33
CA ASP A 138 -20.60 -8.84 2.34
C ASP A 138 -21.37 -8.60 3.65
N GLU A 139 -22.56 -8.02 3.54
CA GLU A 139 -23.41 -7.65 4.68
C GLU A 139 -23.91 -8.89 5.46
N ASN A 140 -24.10 -10.03 4.77
CA ASN A 140 -24.63 -11.24 5.39
C ASN A 140 -23.59 -11.88 6.31
N LYS A 141 -22.35 -11.99 5.81
CA LYS A 141 -21.23 -12.62 6.53
C LYS A 141 -20.49 -11.64 7.44
N LYS A 142 -20.73 -10.32 7.29
CA LYS A 142 -20.00 -9.23 7.98
C LYS A 142 -18.48 -9.34 7.80
N THR A 143 -18.06 -9.73 6.61
CA THR A 143 -16.66 -9.91 6.24
C THR A 143 -16.44 -9.43 4.82
N PHE A 144 -15.22 -8.99 4.52
CA PHE A 144 -14.81 -8.82 3.14
C PHE A 144 -14.62 -10.17 2.46
N LYS A 145 -15.07 -10.28 1.21
CA LYS A 145 -14.83 -11.43 0.35
C LYS A 145 -14.15 -10.98 -0.94
N GLY A 146 -13.33 -11.87 -1.51
CA GLY A 146 -12.81 -11.66 -2.86
C GLY A 146 -13.97 -11.53 -3.85
N LEU A 147 -13.74 -10.77 -4.91
CA LEU A 147 -14.72 -10.64 -5.98
C LEU A 147 -14.94 -12.00 -6.66
N GLU A 148 -16.10 -12.59 -6.45
CA GLU A 148 -16.48 -13.86 -7.08
C GLU A 148 -16.94 -13.63 -8.52
N PHE A 149 -16.50 -14.53 -9.39
CA PHE A 149 -16.86 -14.51 -10.80
C PHE A 149 -17.91 -15.58 -11.10
N PRO A 150 -18.90 -15.28 -11.97
CA PRO A 150 -19.93 -16.23 -12.37
C PRO A 150 -19.36 -17.32 -13.29
N ILE A 151 -18.70 -18.33 -12.71
CA ILE A 151 -18.09 -19.47 -13.42
C ILE A 151 -18.88 -20.78 -13.29
N ASP A 152 -19.82 -20.84 -12.34
CA ASP A 152 -20.55 -22.06 -11.97
C ASP A 152 -21.97 -22.12 -12.58
N HIS A 153 -22.25 -21.31 -13.60
CA HIS A 153 -23.54 -21.33 -14.28
C HIS A 153 -23.69 -22.60 -15.12
N THR A 154 -24.95 -22.98 -15.37
CA THR A 154 -25.21 -24.17 -16.20
C THR A 154 -24.84 -23.90 -17.66
N PHE A 155 -24.51 -24.96 -18.41
CA PHE A 155 -24.18 -24.82 -19.83
C PHE A 155 -25.30 -24.14 -20.64
N GLY A 156 -26.57 -24.42 -20.30
CA GLY A 156 -27.72 -23.78 -20.93
C GLY A 156 -27.75 -22.27 -20.72
N GLU A 157 -27.48 -21.81 -19.50
CA GLU A 157 -27.39 -20.37 -19.18
C GLU A 157 -26.30 -19.66 -20.00
N TYR A 158 -25.13 -20.28 -20.16
CA TYR A 158 -24.08 -19.72 -21.02
C TYR A 158 -24.46 -19.70 -22.50
N MET A 159 -25.17 -20.72 -22.99
CA MET A 159 -25.58 -20.82 -24.39
C MET A 159 -26.69 -19.82 -24.75
N GLU A 160 -27.58 -19.53 -23.80
CA GLU A 160 -28.67 -18.57 -23.96
C GLU A 160 -28.25 -17.11 -23.70
N TRP A 161 -27.06 -16.89 -23.16
CA TRP A 161 -26.56 -15.57 -22.81
C TRP A 161 -26.30 -14.70 -24.05
N LYS A 162 -26.95 -13.54 -24.12
CA LYS A 162 -26.89 -12.60 -25.27
C LYS A 162 -25.98 -11.39 -25.05
N GLY A 163 -25.16 -11.39 -24.01
CA GLY A 163 -24.39 -10.21 -23.61
C GLY A 163 -25.24 -9.16 -22.88
N TYR A 164 -24.58 -8.07 -22.47
CA TYR A 164 -25.25 -6.94 -21.81
C TYR A 164 -26.15 -6.19 -22.81
N GLN A 165 -27.42 -5.98 -22.41
CA GLN A 165 -28.46 -5.40 -23.26
C GLN A 165 -28.71 -3.92 -22.96
N GLU A 166 -28.37 -3.47 -21.75
CA GLU A 166 -28.52 -2.09 -21.32
C GLU A 166 -27.16 -1.49 -20.96
N GLU A 167 -26.99 -0.20 -21.26
CA GLU A 167 -25.79 0.55 -20.89
C GLU A 167 -25.60 0.62 -19.36
N ASN A 168 -26.72 0.65 -18.61
CA ASN A 168 -26.68 0.58 -17.15
C ASN A 168 -26.07 -0.72 -16.63
N ASP A 169 -26.40 -1.86 -17.23
CA ASP A 169 -25.81 -3.15 -16.84
C ASP A 169 -24.31 -3.19 -17.14
N LEU A 170 -23.89 -2.56 -18.25
CA LEU A 170 -22.48 -2.43 -18.61
C LEU A 170 -21.72 -1.56 -17.60
N LEU A 171 -22.31 -0.44 -17.18
CA LEU A 171 -21.74 0.44 -16.15
C LEU A 171 -21.63 -0.26 -14.79
N LEU A 172 -22.66 -1.03 -14.40
CA LEU A 172 -22.63 -1.84 -13.18
C LEU A 172 -21.56 -2.94 -13.25
N ALA A 173 -21.40 -3.59 -14.41
CA ALA A 173 -20.34 -4.57 -14.63
C ALA A 173 -18.95 -3.93 -14.57
N GLU A 174 -18.76 -2.75 -15.17
CA GLU A 174 -17.51 -1.97 -15.10
C GLU A 174 -17.18 -1.58 -13.65
N GLN A 175 -18.16 -1.09 -12.90
CA GLN A 175 -17.98 -0.73 -11.49
C GLN A 175 -17.66 -1.97 -10.63
N LYS A 176 -18.32 -3.10 -10.90
CA LYS A 176 -18.12 -4.35 -10.15
C LYS A 176 -16.76 -4.97 -10.44
N TYR A 177 -16.47 -5.26 -11.70
CA TYR A 177 -15.30 -6.02 -12.15
C TYR A 177 -14.07 -5.19 -12.48
N GLY A 178 -14.25 -3.90 -12.77
CA GLY A 178 -13.19 -3.04 -13.27
C GLY A 178 -12.87 -3.32 -14.75
N LYS A 179 -11.95 -2.53 -15.30
CA LYS A 179 -11.49 -2.66 -16.68
C LYS A 179 -10.49 -3.80 -16.83
N ASN A 180 -10.50 -4.47 -17.97
CA ASN A 180 -9.54 -5.51 -18.31
C ASN A 180 -8.19 -4.90 -18.75
N GLN A 181 -7.47 -4.28 -17.83
CA GLN A 181 -6.21 -3.62 -18.11
C GLN A 181 -5.10 -4.14 -17.20
N LEU A 182 -4.01 -4.61 -17.80
CA LEU A 182 -2.78 -4.93 -17.09
C LEU A 182 -1.95 -3.66 -16.99
N ASP A 183 -2.23 -2.86 -15.95
CA ASP A 183 -1.47 -1.63 -15.69
C ASP A 183 -0.28 -1.91 -14.76
N MET A 184 0.92 -1.95 -15.36
CA MET A 184 2.17 -1.93 -14.63
C MET A 184 2.64 -0.48 -14.51
N VAL A 185 2.38 0.12 -13.35
CA VAL A 185 2.92 1.44 -13.00
C VAL A 185 4.38 1.27 -12.60
N VAL A 186 5.28 1.92 -13.33
CA VAL A 186 6.70 1.97 -12.96
C VAL A 186 6.83 2.96 -11.80
N PRO A 187 7.37 2.54 -10.64
CA PRO A 187 7.50 3.43 -9.49
C PRO A 187 8.44 4.60 -9.80
N GLU A 188 8.23 5.70 -9.08
CA GLU A 188 9.07 6.88 -9.21
C GLU A 188 10.45 6.65 -8.57
N PHE A 189 11.47 7.38 -9.03
CA PHE A 189 12.82 7.29 -8.47
C PHE A 189 12.83 7.41 -6.95
N TRP A 190 12.05 8.36 -6.42
CA TRP A 190 12.02 8.64 -4.99
C TRP A 190 11.41 7.50 -4.17
N GLU A 191 10.38 6.82 -4.69
CA GLU A 191 9.75 5.69 -4.02
C GLU A 191 10.74 4.54 -3.84
N LEU A 192 11.42 4.17 -4.93
CA LEU A 192 12.47 3.15 -4.93
C LEU A 192 13.67 3.55 -4.07
N PHE A 193 14.08 4.82 -4.14
CA PHE A 193 15.21 5.32 -3.37
C PHE A 193 14.92 5.27 -1.87
N VAL A 194 13.72 5.66 -1.42
CA VAL A 194 13.32 5.54 -0.01
C VAL A 194 13.26 4.07 0.42
N GLU A 195 12.74 3.17 -0.41
CA GLU A 195 12.73 1.73 -0.11
C GLU A 195 14.15 1.19 0.11
N ARG A 196 15.11 1.58 -0.72
CA ARG A 196 16.53 1.21 -0.58
C ARG A 196 17.22 1.90 0.60
N ALA A 197 17.02 3.21 0.75
CA ALA A 197 17.66 4.01 1.80
C ALA A 197 17.13 3.67 3.20
N THR A 198 15.93 3.11 3.31
CA THR A 198 15.40 2.61 4.59
C THR A 198 15.81 1.17 4.87
N ALA A 199 16.58 0.52 3.99
CA ALA A 199 17.14 -0.80 4.27
C ALA A 199 18.04 -0.73 5.52
N PRO A 200 17.92 -1.69 6.46
CA PRO A 200 18.68 -1.66 7.71
C PRO A 200 20.20 -1.54 7.49
N PHE A 201 20.72 -2.16 6.43
CA PHE A 201 22.13 -2.09 6.06
C PHE A 201 22.57 -0.67 5.69
N PHE A 202 21.85 0.00 4.79
CA PHE A 202 22.18 1.36 4.37
C PHE A 202 22.07 2.35 5.52
N VAL A 203 21.01 2.27 6.33
CA VAL A 203 20.83 3.11 7.53
C VAL A 203 22.02 2.95 8.47
N PHE A 204 22.47 1.72 8.72
CA PHE A 204 23.63 1.46 9.56
C PHE A 204 24.93 2.02 8.96
N GLN A 205 25.13 1.89 7.65
CA GLN A 205 26.31 2.45 6.98
C GLN A 205 26.37 3.97 7.12
N VAL A 206 25.26 4.68 6.86
CA VAL A 206 25.18 6.13 7.01
C VAL A 206 25.42 6.54 8.46
N LEU A 207 24.86 5.81 9.43
CA LEU A 207 25.09 6.06 10.85
C LEU A 207 26.58 5.94 11.21
N CYS A 208 27.24 4.87 10.77
CA CYS A 208 28.66 4.66 11.01
C CYS A 208 29.50 5.80 10.44
N VAL A 209 29.29 6.15 9.17
CA VAL A 209 30.02 7.26 8.52
C VAL A 209 29.75 8.59 9.23
N ALA A 210 28.52 8.83 9.70
CA ALA A 210 28.19 10.03 10.46
C ALA A 210 28.91 10.09 11.82
N LEU A 211 29.08 8.96 12.50
CA LEU A 211 29.87 8.89 13.74
C LEU A 211 31.35 9.17 13.48
N TRP A 212 31.92 8.67 12.38
CA TRP A 212 33.29 9.01 11.95
C TRP A 212 33.45 10.50 11.60
N CYS A 213 32.38 11.14 11.12
CA CYS A 213 32.36 12.56 10.80
C CYS A 213 32.39 13.47 12.05
N LEU A 214 32.03 12.94 13.23
CA LEU A 214 32.06 13.69 14.50
C LEU A 214 33.48 13.80 15.10
N ASP A 215 34.43 13.05 14.55
CA ASP A 215 35.85 13.13 14.90
C ASP A 215 36.64 14.03 13.90
N GLN A 216 37.96 14.16 14.06
CA GLN A 216 38.80 15.12 13.30
C GLN A 216 38.86 14.91 11.77
N TYR A 217 38.34 13.79 11.25
CA TYR A 217 38.44 13.41 9.83
C TYR A 217 37.15 13.65 9.02
N TRP A 218 36.45 14.76 9.30
CA TRP A 218 35.17 15.10 8.66
C TRP A 218 35.25 15.20 7.12
N HIS A 219 36.36 15.71 6.57
CA HIS A 219 36.54 15.88 5.12
C HIS A 219 36.48 14.55 4.35
N TYR A 220 37.24 13.55 4.80
CA TYR A 220 37.28 12.23 4.16
C TYR A 220 35.94 11.50 4.32
N SER A 221 35.33 11.62 5.50
CA SER A 221 34.02 11.04 5.80
C SER A 221 32.92 11.58 4.87
N LEU A 222 32.96 12.88 4.55
CA LEU A 222 31.98 13.51 3.64
C LEU A 222 32.13 13.00 2.21
N VAL A 223 33.35 12.80 1.72
CA VAL A 223 33.60 12.20 0.40
C VAL A 223 33.09 10.77 0.34
N THR A 224 33.36 9.96 1.38
CA THR A 224 32.84 8.58 1.47
C THR A 224 31.31 8.55 1.50
N LEU A 225 30.68 9.46 2.26
CA LEU A 225 29.22 9.60 2.28
C LEU A 225 28.67 9.93 0.89
N GLY A 226 29.33 10.84 0.17
CA GLY A 226 28.97 11.20 -1.21
C GLY A 226 29.04 10.01 -2.17
N MET A 227 30.13 9.22 -2.11
CA MET A 227 30.26 8.00 -2.93
C MET A 227 29.16 6.98 -2.62
N LEU A 228 28.81 6.81 -1.34
CA LEU A 228 27.76 5.90 -0.89
C LEU A 228 26.40 6.30 -1.48
N VAL A 229 26.04 7.58 -1.43
CA VAL A 229 24.79 8.09 -2.00
C VAL A 229 24.76 7.94 -3.53
N ILE A 230 25.85 8.28 -4.23
CA ILE A 230 25.95 8.15 -5.69
C ILE A 230 25.78 6.69 -6.13
N PHE A 231 26.38 5.76 -5.36
CA PHE A 231 26.27 4.33 -5.62
C PHE A 231 24.82 3.85 -5.55
N GLU A 232 24.09 4.17 -4.48
CA GLU A 232 22.68 3.80 -4.37
C GLU A 232 21.80 4.44 -5.45
N CYS A 233 22.06 5.71 -5.79
CA CYS A 233 21.36 6.38 -6.87
C CYS A 233 21.54 5.65 -8.22
N THR A 234 22.75 5.14 -8.49
CA THR A 234 23.05 4.39 -9.71
C THR A 234 22.33 3.04 -9.72
N LEU A 235 22.26 2.34 -8.57
CA LEU A 235 21.50 1.10 -8.43
C LEU A 235 20.00 1.30 -8.65
N VAL A 236 19.42 2.36 -8.08
CA VAL A 236 17.99 2.70 -8.28
C VAL A 236 17.73 3.02 -9.74
N PHE A 237 18.60 3.80 -10.38
CA PHE A 237 18.46 4.13 -11.80
C PHE A 237 18.50 2.87 -12.69
N GLN A 238 19.40 1.94 -12.39
CA GLN A 238 19.46 0.64 -13.08
C GLN A 238 18.17 -0.18 -12.87
N GLN A 239 17.65 -0.22 -11.64
CA GLN A 239 16.40 -0.91 -11.32
C GLN A 239 15.20 -0.31 -12.08
N MET A 240 15.09 1.02 -12.14
CA MET A 240 14.04 1.71 -12.91
C MET A 240 14.10 1.37 -14.39
N ARG A 241 15.30 1.38 -14.98
CA ARG A 241 15.48 1.05 -16.40
C ARG A 241 15.01 -0.36 -16.71
N ASN A 242 15.37 -1.33 -15.88
CA ASN A 242 14.93 -2.72 -16.04
C ASN A 242 13.40 -2.85 -15.99
N MET A 243 12.73 -2.17 -15.06
CA MET A 243 11.26 -2.18 -14.96
C MET A 243 10.59 -1.51 -16.17
N ALA A 244 11.18 -0.42 -16.67
CA ALA A 244 10.69 0.25 -17.87
C ALA A 244 10.81 -0.63 -19.13
N ASP A 245 11.89 -1.40 -19.24
CA ASP A 245 12.09 -2.33 -20.35
C ASP A 245 11.10 -3.52 -20.28
N ILE A 246 10.82 -4.07 -19.08
CA ILE A 246 9.77 -5.09 -18.89
C ILE A 246 8.40 -4.55 -19.32
N ARG A 247 8.05 -3.31 -18.93
CA ARG A 247 6.79 -2.68 -19.33
C ARG A 247 6.67 -2.54 -20.86
N ARG A 248 7.77 -2.25 -21.55
CA ARG A 248 7.80 -2.14 -23.02
C ARG A 248 7.57 -3.48 -23.72
N MET A 249 7.81 -4.61 -23.05
CA MET A 249 7.51 -5.94 -23.57
C MET A 249 6.02 -6.29 -23.48
N GLY A 250 5.19 -5.46 -22.84
CA GLY A 250 3.75 -5.67 -22.72
C GLY A 250 3.00 -5.54 -24.05
N ASN A 251 1.95 -6.35 -24.22
CA ASN A 251 1.09 -6.29 -25.40
C ASN A 251 0.27 -4.99 -25.43
N LYS A 252 0.21 -4.35 -26.60
CA LYS A 252 -0.67 -3.20 -26.82
C LYS A 252 -2.12 -3.67 -26.97
N PRO A 253 -3.10 -2.92 -26.46
CA PRO A 253 -4.49 -3.26 -26.68
C PRO A 253 -4.85 -3.18 -28.17
N TYR A 254 -5.66 -4.10 -28.64
CA TYR A 254 -6.17 -4.15 -30.01
C TYR A 254 -7.70 -4.19 -30.02
N MET A 255 -8.28 -3.87 -31.17
CA MET A 255 -9.74 -3.85 -31.35
C MET A 255 -10.27 -5.28 -31.54
N ILE A 256 -11.38 -5.57 -30.89
CA ILE A 256 -12.13 -6.82 -31.04
C ILE A 256 -13.62 -6.52 -31.25
N GLN A 257 -14.33 -7.46 -31.86
CA GLN A 257 -15.78 -7.36 -32.04
C GLN A 257 -16.48 -7.84 -30.78
N VAL A 258 -17.33 -6.98 -30.22
CA VAL A 258 -18.10 -7.22 -29.01
C VAL A 258 -19.58 -7.09 -29.32
N PHE A 259 -20.40 -7.95 -28.72
CA PHE A 259 -21.84 -7.92 -28.87
C PHE A 259 -22.48 -7.18 -27.69
N ILE A 260 -23.03 -5.99 -27.96
CA ILE A 260 -23.66 -5.09 -26.98
C ILE A 260 -25.00 -4.62 -27.57
N ASN A 261 -26.07 -4.59 -26.78
CA ASN A 261 -27.39 -4.10 -27.22
C ASN A 261 -27.94 -4.80 -28.48
N LEU A 262 -27.64 -6.09 -28.68
CA LEU A 262 -27.95 -6.86 -29.90
C LEU A 262 -27.22 -6.44 -31.18
N PHE A 263 -26.23 -5.54 -31.09
CA PHE A 263 -25.39 -5.11 -32.21
C PHE A 263 -23.94 -5.54 -32.00
N VAL A 264 -23.20 -5.69 -33.11
CA VAL A 264 -21.75 -5.93 -33.07
C VAL A 264 -21.05 -4.59 -33.15
N GLU A 265 -20.30 -4.26 -32.09
CA GLU A 265 -19.50 -3.04 -32.01
C GLU A 265 -18.01 -3.38 -31.90
N PHE A 266 -17.14 -2.48 -32.38
CA PHE A 266 -15.70 -2.62 -32.17
C PHE A 266 -15.32 -1.97 -30.85
N SER A 267 -14.80 -2.77 -29.93
CA SER A 267 -14.30 -2.29 -28.64
C SER A 267 -12.84 -2.68 -28.45
N GLN A 268 -12.09 -1.85 -27.72
CA GLN A 268 -10.70 -2.15 -27.38
C GLN A 268 -10.69 -3.26 -26.33
N CYS A 269 -9.74 -4.20 -26.41
CA CYS A 269 -9.70 -5.35 -25.50
C CYS A 269 -9.61 -4.99 -24.00
N GLY A 270 -9.22 -3.75 -23.69
CA GLY A 270 -9.21 -3.20 -22.33
C GLY A 270 -10.59 -2.88 -21.74
N HIS A 271 -11.62 -2.81 -22.57
CA HIS A 271 -13.02 -2.50 -22.21
C HIS A 271 -13.91 -3.76 -22.23
N ILE A 272 -13.29 -4.94 -22.08
CA ILE A 272 -14.02 -6.19 -21.93
C ILE A 272 -14.32 -6.40 -20.45
N TYR A 273 -15.57 -6.70 -20.13
CA TYR A 273 -16.03 -7.09 -18.80
C TYR A 273 -16.40 -8.58 -18.80
N ILE A 274 -16.52 -9.17 -17.61
CA ILE A 274 -16.93 -10.56 -17.48
C ILE A 274 -18.33 -10.75 -18.05
N ASN A 275 -18.56 -11.90 -18.69
CA ASN A 275 -19.77 -12.23 -19.45
C ASN A 275 -20.05 -11.31 -20.65
N ILE A 276 -19.07 -10.54 -21.14
CA ILE A 276 -19.21 -9.94 -22.47
C ILE A 276 -19.09 -11.02 -23.55
N VAL A 277 -20.01 -11.01 -24.51
CA VAL A 277 -19.94 -11.87 -25.71
C VAL A 277 -19.06 -11.16 -26.75
N TYR A 278 -18.01 -11.82 -27.21
CA TYR A 278 -17.07 -11.27 -28.19
C TYR A 278 -16.69 -12.31 -29.25
N ARG A 279 -16.30 -11.82 -30.44
CA ARG A 279 -15.72 -12.64 -31.51
C ARG A 279 -14.25 -12.30 -31.66
N LEU A 280 -13.40 -13.33 -31.58
CA LEU A 280 -11.98 -13.18 -31.89
C LEU A 280 -11.78 -13.13 -33.40
N PRO A 281 -10.91 -12.24 -33.91
CA PRO A 281 -10.77 -12.04 -35.36
C PRO A 281 -10.16 -13.22 -36.12
N ASN A 282 -9.58 -14.23 -35.45
CA ASN A 282 -8.80 -15.32 -36.07
C ASN A 282 -9.06 -16.72 -35.49
N LEU A 283 -10.28 -17.02 -35.04
CA LEU A 283 -10.72 -18.38 -34.70
C LEU A 283 -11.98 -18.74 -35.49
#